data_AF-A0A4Q6ALF4-F1
#
_entry.id   AF-A0A4Q6ALF4-F1
#
_cell.length_a   1.000
_cell.length_b   1.000
_cell.length_c   1.000
_cell.angle_alpha   90.00
_cell.angle_beta   90.00
_cell.angle_gamma   90.00
#
_symmetry.space_group_name_H-M   'P 1'
#
loop_
_entity.id
_entity.type
_entity.pdbx_description
1 polymer ?
#
loop_
_entity_poly.entity_id
_entity_poly.type
_entity_poly.pdbx_seq_one_letter_code
_entity_poly.pdbx_strand_id
1 'polypeptide(L)'
;MKKVTVYIFSAIAILVLYALPSCKRYYDPPPYFEEPGDTARPSARKVLIIGIDGAVGSAYKTIQAPVLEGMKAHSKYSWEAVSDEVTTSAASWKTLVTGISYGRHTISDSTFIYTQPPGGDLHGEIKSYPSFFNYILSSSRS
;
A
#
# COMPACT_ATOMS: atom_id res chain seq x y z
N MET A 1 -22.70 42.13 25.34
CA MET A 1 -21.29 41.75 25.06
C MET A 1 -20.80 40.61 25.95
N LYS A 2 -20.87 40.70 27.29
CA LYS A 2 -20.39 39.63 28.20
C LYS A 2 -21.00 38.23 27.96
N LYS A 3 -22.31 38.14 27.68
CA LYS A 3 -22.98 36.85 27.41
C LYS A 3 -22.48 36.17 26.13
N VAL A 4 -22.25 36.95 25.07
CA VAL A 4 -21.73 36.44 23.78
C VAL A 4 -20.31 35.90 23.94
N THR A 5 -19.47 36.61 24.70
CA THR A 5 -18.12 36.13 25.03
C THR A 5 -18.16 34.82 25.83
N VAL A 6 -19.06 34.68 26.79
CA VAL A 6 -19.25 33.43 27.56
C VAL A 6 -19.71 32.26 26.69
N TYR A 7 -20.64 32.49 25.75
CA TYR A 7 -21.08 31.45 24.80
C TYR A 7 -19.97 31.02 23.85
N ILE A 8 -19.11 31.95 23.39
CA ILE A 8 -17.96 31.62 22.55
C ILE A 8 -16.93 30.77 23.31
N PHE A 9 -16.59 31.13 24.55
CA PHE A 9 -15.68 30.33 25.37
C PHE A 9 -16.24 28.94 25.69
N SER A 10 -17.55 28.83 25.94
CA SER A 10 -18.24 27.55 26.12
C SER A 10 -18.17 26.66 24.87
N ALA A 11 -18.40 27.23 23.68
CA ALA A 11 -18.35 26.48 22.43
C ALA A 11 -16.93 25.97 22.11
N ILE A 12 -15.91 26.79 22.37
CA ILE A 12 -14.50 26.40 22.21
C ILE A 12 -14.13 25.27 23.17
N ALA A 13 -14.56 25.35 24.43
CA ALA A 13 -14.29 24.30 25.42
C ALA A 13 -14.91 22.95 25.01
N ILE A 14 -16.14 22.97 24.48
CA ILE A 14 -16.83 21.77 23.99
C ILE A 14 -16.09 21.19 22.77
N LEU A 15 -15.66 22.02 21.83
CA LEU A 15 -14.90 21.59 20.65
C LEU A 15 -13.57 20.91 21.03
N VAL A 16 -12.86 21.47 22.03
CA VAL A 16 -11.60 20.90 22.53
C VAL A 16 -11.84 19.54 23.20
N LEU A 17 -12.91 19.39 23.98
CA LEU A 17 -13.28 18.12 24.63
C LEU A 17 -13.55 16.99 23.63
N TYR A 18 -14.13 17.28 22.47
CA TYR A 18 -14.37 16.28 21.42
C TYR A 18 -13.14 15.98 20.54
N ALA A 19 -12.09 16.81 20.58
CA ALA A 19 -10.87 16.61 19.80
C ALA A 19 -9.85 15.68 20.49
N LEU A 20 -9.91 15.53 21.83
CA LEU A 20 -8.97 14.70 22.61
C LEU A 20 -8.98 13.18 22.26
N PRO A 21 -10.10 12.52 21.95
CA PRO A 21 -10.11 11.09 21.64
C PRO A 21 -9.73 10.75 20.18
N SER A 22 -9.38 11.73 19.34
CA SER A 22 -9.11 11.50 17.90
C SER A 22 -7.73 10.88 17.62
N CYS A 23 -6.81 10.87 18.60
CA CYS A 23 -5.53 10.15 18.47
C CYS A 23 -5.72 8.67 18.83
N LYS A 24 -6.33 7.90 17.93
CA LYS A 24 -6.27 6.43 17.99
C LYS A 24 -4.82 6.00 17.67
N ARG A 25 -3.97 5.93 18.69
CA ARG A 25 -2.66 5.27 18.56
C ARG A 25 -2.92 3.78 18.46
N TYR A 26 -2.69 3.20 17.28
CA TYR A 26 -2.77 1.76 17.10
C TYR A 26 -1.57 1.13 17.82
N TYR A 27 -1.80 -0.03 18.44
CA TYR A 27 -0.71 -0.80 19.02
C TYR A 27 0.17 -1.29 17.86
N ASP A 28 1.34 -0.69 17.73
CA ASP A 28 2.40 -1.23 16.89
C ASP A 28 3.09 -2.32 17.72
N PRO A 29 3.09 -3.59 17.25
CA PRO A 29 3.86 -4.62 17.91
C PRO A 29 5.33 -4.17 17.97
N PRO A 30 6.07 -4.54 19.03
CA PRO A 30 7.46 -4.16 19.16
C PRO A 30 8.23 -4.59 17.91
N PRO A 31 9.09 -3.71 17.36
CA PRO A 31 9.93 -4.08 16.23
C PRO A 31 10.80 -5.28 16.62
N TYR A 32 10.64 -6.39 15.89
CA TYR A 32 11.53 -7.54 16.02
C TYR A 32 12.80 -7.24 15.22
N PHE A 33 13.88 -6.94 15.95
CA PHE A 33 15.21 -6.78 15.39
C PHE A 33 15.92 -8.14 15.45
N GLU A 34 16.37 -8.63 14.30
CA GLU A 34 17.17 -9.85 14.22
C GLU A 34 18.55 -9.58 14.84
N GLU A 35 18.85 -10.20 15.98
CA GLU A 35 20.16 -10.10 16.61
C GLU A 35 21.18 -11.05 15.92
N PRO A 36 22.42 -10.59 15.64
CA PRO A 36 23.45 -11.44 15.05
C PRO A 36 23.81 -12.59 16.02
N GLY A 37 23.26 -13.79 15.78
CA GLY A 37 23.47 -14.96 16.64
C GLY A 37 22.21 -15.78 16.95
N ASP A 38 21.03 -15.29 16.56
CA ASP A 38 19.78 -16.04 16.68
C ASP A 38 19.76 -17.22 15.66
N THR A 39 20.27 -18.38 16.09
CA THR A 39 20.34 -19.61 15.27
C THR A 39 19.00 -20.32 15.14
N ALA A 40 18.00 -19.91 15.92
CA ALA A 40 16.61 -20.24 15.66
C ALA A 40 16.13 -19.31 14.55
N ARG A 41 16.48 -19.61 13.29
CA ARG A 41 15.93 -18.92 12.10
C ARG A 41 14.42 -18.73 12.36
N PRO A 42 13.91 -17.52 12.63
CA PRO A 42 12.48 -17.32 12.76
C PRO A 42 11.89 -17.87 11.48
N SER A 43 11.05 -18.92 11.57
CA SER A 43 10.50 -19.68 10.43
C SER A 43 10.42 -18.76 9.22
N ALA A 44 11.29 -18.96 8.23
CA ALA A 44 11.56 -18.00 7.15
C ALA A 44 10.26 -17.29 6.76
N ARG A 45 10.19 -15.96 6.95
CA ARG A 45 8.95 -15.20 6.78
C ARG A 45 8.38 -15.48 5.39
N LYS A 46 7.26 -16.20 5.32
CA LYS A 46 6.62 -16.58 4.05
C LYS A 46 5.61 -15.50 3.67
N VAL A 47 5.63 -15.10 2.40
CA VAL A 47 4.69 -14.12 1.83
C VAL A 47 3.90 -14.80 0.72
N LEU A 48 2.58 -14.69 0.76
CA LEU A 48 1.66 -15.10 -0.31
C LEU A 48 1.00 -13.85 -0.89
N ILE A 49 1.15 -13.64 -2.19
CA ILE A 49 0.45 -12.57 -2.92
C ILE A 49 -0.60 -13.20 -3.82
N ILE A 50 -1.84 -12.73 -3.67
CA ILE A 50 -2.97 -13.09 -4.52
C ILE A 50 -3.47 -11.80 -5.16
N GLY A 51 -3.43 -11.72 -6.49
CA GLY A 51 -4.06 -10.65 -7.24
C GLY A 51 -5.26 -11.18 -8.01
N ILE A 52 -6.36 -10.43 -7.96
CA ILE A 52 -7.59 -10.71 -8.71
C ILE A 52 -7.74 -9.58 -9.72
N ASP A 53 -7.79 -9.90 -11.01
CA ASP A 53 -7.95 -8.88 -12.05
C ASP A 53 -9.39 -8.32 -12.06
N GLY A 54 -9.54 -7.03 -12.34
CA GLY A 54 -10.84 -6.33 -12.36
C GLY A 54 -11.52 -6.19 -11.00
N ALA A 55 -10.81 -6.49 -9.91
CA ALA A 55 -11.30 -6.51 -8.55
C ALA A 55 -11.44 -5.11 -7.92
N VAL A 56 -12.49 -4.37 -8.28
CA VAL A 56 -12.73 -3.02 -7.73
C VAL A 56 -13.31 -3.09 -6.31
N GLY A 57 -12.74 -2.32 -5.37
CA GLY A 57 -13.14 -2.34 -3.95
C GLY A 57 -14.62 -2.04 -3.70
N SER A 58 -15.24 -1.18 -4.50
CA SER A 58 -16.68 -0.88 -4.40
C SER A 58 -17.56 -2.10 -4.69
N ALA A 59 -17.17 -2.95 -5.65
CA ALA A 59 -17.90 -4.17 -5.96
C ALA A 59 -17.87 -5.15 -4.78
N TYR A 60 -16.70 -5.36 -4.18
CA TYR A 60 -16.55 -6.21 -2.99
C TYR A 60 -17.32 -5.71 -1.78
N LYS A 61 -17.34 -4.38 -1.58
CA LYS A 61 -18.13 -3.74 -0.53
C LYS A 61 -19.63 -4.00 -0.72
N THR A 62 -20.13 -4.00 -1.95
CA THR A 62 -21.54 -4.28 -2.25
C THR A 62 -21.89 -5.75 -2.08
N ILE A 63 -21.06 -6.68 -2.59
CA ILE A 63 -21.39 -8.12 -2.55
C ILE A 63 -21.20 -8.76 -1.17
N GLN A 64 -20.40 -8.15 -0.28
CA GLN A 64 -20.11 -8.64 1.07
C GLN A 64 -19.68 -10.12 1.09
N ALA A 65 -18.65 -10.45 0.31
CA ALA A 65 -18.17 -11.82 0.17
C ALA A 65 -17.82 -12.43 1.55
N PRO A 66 -18.51 -13.49 2.03
CA PRO A 66 -18.41 -13.93 3.43
C PRO A 66 -17.00 -14.29 3.89
N VAL A 67 -16.20 -14.89 2.99
CA VAL A 67 -14.81 -15.26 3.30
C VAL A 67 -13.94 -14.03 3.52
N LEU A 68 -14.03 -13.02 2.63
CA LEU A 68 -13.27 -11.77 2.76
C LEU A 68 -13.74 -10.98 3.98
N GLU A 69 -15.04 -10.97 4.24
CA GLU A 69 -15.61 -10.31 5.42
C GLU A 69 -15.13 -10.94 6.73
N GLY A 70 -15.06 -12.27 6.80
CA GLY A 70 -14.47 -12.98 7.94
C GLY A 70 -12.99 -12.67 8.16
N MET A 71 -12.22 -12.44 7.08
CA MET A 71 -10.81 -12.10 7.17
C MET A 71 -10.54 -10.67 7.68
N LYS A 72 -11.50 -9.73 7.55
CA LYS A 72 -11.33 -8.32 7.96
C LYS A 72 -11.09 -8.15 9.45
N ALA A 73 -11.60 -9.06 10.29
CA ALA A 73 -11.41 -9.00 11.75
C ALA A 73 -9.93 -9.08 12.18
N HIS A 74 -9.09 -9.74 11.37
CA HIS A 74 -7.68 -9.98 11.66
C HIS A 74 -6.73 -9.45 10.57
N SER A 75 -7.21 -8.58 9.69
CA SER A 75 -6.41 -8.01 8.60
C SER A 75 -6.37 -6.49 8.66
N LYS A 76 -5.43 -5.91 7.89
CA LYS A 76 -5.46 -4.49 7.53
C LYS A 76 -6.00 -4.41 6.10
N TYR A 77 -7.04 -3.61 5.90
CA TYR A 77 -7.71 -3.50 4.61
C TYR A 77 -8.10 -2.04 4.32
N SER A 78 -8.28 -1.72 3.04
CA SER A 78 -8.88 -0.47 2.57
C SER A 78 -9.80 -0.78 1.39
N TRP A 79 -10.95 -0.10 1.33
CA TRP A 79 -11.82 -0.14 0.15
C TRP A 79 -11.41 0.86 -0.93
N GLU A 80 -10.68 1.90 -0.52
CA GLU A 80 -10.20 2.96 -1.38
C GLU A 80 -8.70 2.75 -1.60
N ALA A 81 -8.31 2.60 -2.86
CA ALA A 81 -6.92 2.50 -3.28
C ALA A 81 -6.73 3.44 -4.47
N VAL A 82 -5.58 4.12 -4.50
CA VAL A 82 -5.21 5.00 -5.61
C VAL A 82 -4.38 4.17 -6.59
N SER A 83 -4.84 4.11 -7.84
CA SER A 83 -4.08 3.52 -8.95
C SER A 83 -3.21 4.58 -9.62
N ASP A 84 -2.23 4.12 -10.38
CA ASP A 84 -1.46 4.99 -11.29
C ASP A 84 -2.36 5.51 -12.43
N GLU A 85 -1.84 6.44 -13.24
CA GLU A 85 -2.52 6.98 -14.41
C GLU A 85 -2.86 5.88 -15.44
N VAL A 86 -1.93 4.94 -15.64
CA VAL A 86 -2.14 3.79 -16.52
C VAL A 86 -2.53 2.56 -15.68
N THR A 87 -3.77 2.11 -15.89
CA THR A 87 -4.42 1.07 -15.08
C THR A 87 -4.54 -0.28 -15.79
N THR A 88 -3.74 -0.52 -16.83
CA THR A 88 -3.69 -1.83 -17.49
C THR A 88 -3.15 -2.89 -16.51
N SER A 89 -3.49 -4.17 -16.74
CA SER A 89 -3.02 -5.25 -15.86
C SER A 89 -1.49 -5.28 -15.79
N ALA A 90 -0.79 -5.15 -16.92
CA ALA A 90 0.67 -5.19 -16.95
C ALA A 90 1.32 -4.00 -16.22
N ALA A 91 0.82 -2.77 -16.43
CA ALA A 91 1.32 -1.60 -15.72
C ALA A 91 1.10 -1.73 -14.22
N SER A 92 -0.11 -2.11 -13.82
CA SER A 92 -0.49 -2.27 -12.40
C SER A 92 0.36 -3.34 -11.70
N TRP A 93 0.57 -4.49 -12.34
CA TRP A 93 1.44 -5.54 -11.81
C TRP A 93 2.90 -5.09 -11.73
N LYS A 94 3.42 -4.40 -12.75
CA LYS A 94 4.81 -3.91 -12.72
C LYS A 94 5.01 -2.89 -11.60
N THR A 95 4.06 -1.97 -11.42
CA THR A 95 4.06 -1.01 -10.31
C THR A 95 4.01 -1.72 -8.96
N LEU A 96 3.09 -2.69 -8.78
CA LEU A 96 2.95 -3.45 -7.55
C LEU A 96 4.25 -4.15 -7.14
N VAL A 97 4.90 -4.85 -8.08
CA VAL A 97 6.06 -5.69 -7.73
C VAL A 97 7.36 -4.92 -7.64
N THR A 98 7.45 -3.71 -8.19
CA THR A 98 8.66 -2.88 -8.13
C THR A 98 8.55 -1.67 -7.22
N GLY A 99 7.34 -1.23 -6.87
CA GLY A 99 7.09 0.02 -6.16
C GLY A 99 7.40 1.28 -6.98
N ILE A 100 7.55 1.15 -8.30
CA ILE A 100 7.87 2.24 -9.22
C ILE A 100 6.63 2.57 -10.03
N SER A 101 6.33 3.85 -10.25
CA SER A 101 5.19 4.28 -11.06
C SER A 101 5.42 4.07 -12.56
N TYR A 102 4.31 4.01 -13.31
CA TYR A 102 4.28 3.87 -14.76
C TYR A 102 5.17 4.90 -15.46
N GLY A 103 5.14 6.17 -15.03
CA GLY A 103 5.96 7.24 -15.62
C GLY A 103 7.46 6.97 -15.59
N ARG A 104 7.94 6.01 -14.80
CA ARG A 104 9.35 5.61 -14.74
C ARG A 104 9.63 4.24 -15.37
N HIS A 105 8.80 3.23 -15.10
CA HIS A 105 9.05 1.88 -15.63
C HIS A 105 8.51 1.68 -17.05
N THR A 106 7.54 2.52 -17.49
CA THR A 106 6.95 2.61 -18.84
C THR A 106 6.53 1.29 -19.49
N ILE A 107 6.06 0.35 -18.67
CA ILE A 107 5.43 -0.89 -19.11
C ILE A 107 3.93 -0.63 -19.15
N SER A 108 3.34 -0.67 -20.34
CA SER A 108 1.95 -0.26 -20.56
C SER A 108 1.02 -1.41 -20.91
N ASP A 109 1.54 -2.49 -21.52
CA ASP A 109 0.71 -3.54 -22.11
C ASP A 109 1.17 -4.95 -21.71
N SER A 110 0.36 -5.95 -22.10
CA SER A 110 0.57 -7.36 -21.80
C SER A 110 1.83 -7.97 -22.42
N THR A 111 2.55 -7.25 -23.30
CA THR A 111 3.84 -7.72 -23.81
C THR A 111 4.94 -7.57 -22.76
N PHE A 112 4.73 -6.74 -21.73
CA PHE A 112 5.72 -6.37 -20.73
C PHE A 112 7.00 -5.75 -21.32
N ILE A 113 6.90 -5.16 -22.51
CA ILE A 113 8.00 -4.49 -23.20
C ILE A 113 8.02 -3.02 -22.80
N TYR A 114 9.23 -2.47 -22.65
CA TYR A 114 9.45 -1.04 -22.44
C TYR A 114 8.86 -0.25 -23.59
N THR A 115 7.92 0.64 -23.27
CA THR A 115 7.42 1.63 -24.23
C THR A 115 8.21 2.92 -24.03
N GLN A 116 8.82 3.42 -25.11
CA GLN A 116 9.49 4.72 -25.10
C GLN A 116 8.45 5.84 -24.88
N PRO A 117 8.64 6.74 -23.90
CA PRO A 117 7.80 7.91 -23.79
C PRO A 117 8.04 8.87 -24.97
N PRO A 118 7.05 9.69 -25.38
CA PRO A 118 7.20 10.65 -26.46
C PRO A 118 8.40 11.60 -26.23
N GLY A 119 9.30 11.70 -27.21
CA GLY A 119 10.53 12.51 -27.11
C GLY A 119 11.70 11.82 -26.38
N GLY A 120 11.59 10.53 -26.08
CA GLY A 120 12.69 9.71 -25.54
C GLY A 120 13.80 9.44 -26.54
N ASP A 121 14.99 9.11 -26.02
CA ASP A 121 16.14 8.66 -26.82
C ASP A 121 15.97 7.19 -27.22
N LEU A 122 15.88 6.94 -28.54
CA LEU A 122 15.73 5.60 -29.13
C LEU A 122 16.93 4.69 -28.88
N HIS A 123 18.10 5.26 -28.55
CA HIS A 123 19.32 4.52 -28.23
C HIS A 123 19.70 4.62 -26.75
N GLY A 124 18.83 5.21 -25.92
CA GLY A 124 19.05 5.37 -24.50
C GLY A 124 19.02 4.04 -23.75
N GLU A 125 19.75 3.98 -22.64
CA GLU A 125 19.73 2.83 -21.74
C GLU A 125 18.32 2.64 -21.12
N ILE A 126 17.76 1.43 -21.29
CA ILE A 126 16.48 1.07 -20.68
C ILE A 126 16.70 0.78 -19.20
N LYS A 127 16.14 1.64 -18.34
CA LYS A 127 16.19 1.45 -16.89
C LYS A 127 15.28 0.30 -16.46
N SER A 128 15.88 -0.80 -16.00
CA SER A 128 15.17 -1.92 -15.39
C SER A 128 15.13 -1.78 -13.87
N TYR A 129 13.94 -1.98 -13.29
CA TYR A 129 13.72 -1.94 -11.86
C TYR A 129 13.53 -3.36 -11.31
N PRO A 130 14.32 -3.79 -10.30
CA PRO A 130 14.17 -5.10 -9.68
C PRO A 130 12.83 -5.19 -8.95
N SER A 131 12.20 -6.37 -9.00
CA SER A 131 11.01 -6.64 -8.21
C SER A 131 11.36 -7.01 -6.78
N PHE A 132 10.40 -6.92 -5.85
CA PHE A 132 10.61 -7.37 -4.49
C PHE A 132 10.92 -8.88 -4.41
N PHE A 133 10.47 -9.68 -5.39
CA PHE A 133 10.84 -11.08 -5.52
C PHE A 133 12.36 -11.27 -5.67
N ASN A 134 13.05 -10.39 -6.41
CA ASN A 134 14.51 -10.45 -6.50
C ASN A 134 15.15 -10.26 -5.13
N TYR A 135 14.63 -9.35 -4.30
CA TYR A 135 15.13 -9.16 -2.94
C TYR A 135 14.89 -10.40 -2.07
N ILE A 136 13.69 -10.99 -2.10
CA ILE A 136 13.38 -12.23 -1.36
C ILE A 136 14.30 -13.39 -1.78
N LEU A 137 14.52 -13.57 -3.09
CA LEU A 137 15.36 -14.65 -3.60
C LEU A 137 16.83 -14.44 -3.25
N SER A 138 17.29 -13.18 -3.24
CA SER A 138 18.67 -12.83 -2.86
C SER A 138 18.92 -12.94 -1.35
N SER A 139 17.92 -12.64 -0.50
CA SER A 139 18.07 -12.67 0.96
C SER A 139 18.07 -14.08 1.55
N SER A 140 17.47 -15.05 0.86
CA SER A 140 17.43 -16.48 1.25
C SER A 140 18.82 -17.14 1.37
N ARG A 141 19.91 -16.48 0.95
CA ARG A 141 21.28 -17.01 0.97
C ARG A 141 22.17 -16.45 2.09
N SER A 142 21.64 -15.70 3.04
CA SER A 142 22.38 -15.26 4.25
C SER A 142 22.18 -16.19 5.45
#